data_AF-A0A151JFW6-F1
#
_entry.id   AF-A0A151JFW6-F1
#
_cell.length_a   1.000
_cell.length_b   1.000
_cell.length_c   1.000
_cell.angle_alpha   90.00
_cell.angle_beta   90.00
_cell.angle_gamma   90.00
#
_symmetry.space_group_name_H-M   'P 1'
#
loop_
_entity.id
_entity.type
_entity.pdbx_description
1 polymer ?
#
loop_
_entity_poly.entity_id
_entity_poly.type
_entity_poly.pdbx_seq_one_letter_code
_entity_poly.pdbx_strand_id
1 'polypeptide(L)'
;MWVGSSCILRFEEIVVLDENKRELLDQKERKKVLDKALKAKQIDASLDPLRALWKVAFDRRSTIHNMALEIKDGKSLPPDSLRVLFELMDKHHIDFRASDYSVNLRSEFDQFQLSYMPKDMQKNIWLCMSKQQKNKFRERLGF
;
A
#
# COMPACT_ATOMS: atom_id res chain seq x y z
N MET A 1 18.39 -3.33 -1.74
CA MET A 1 18.96 -3.05 -3.07
C MET A 1 18.27 -3.99 -4.07
N TRP A 2 17.26 -3.52 -4.81
CA TRP A 2 16.49 -4.35 -5.78
C TRP A 2 17.08 -4.15 -7.18
N VAL A 3 18.14 -4.90 -7.49
CA VAL A 3 18.88 -4.74 -8.76
C VAL A 3 18.19 -5.48 -9.92
N GLY A 4 17.13 -6.26 -9.67
CA GLY A 4 16.50 -7.11 -10.70
C GLY A 4 15.45 -6.45 -11.59
N SER A 5 14.75 -5.40 -11.13
CA SER A 5 13.53 -4.92 -11.81
C SER A 5 13.81 -4.07 -13.04
N SER A 6 14.95 -3.36 -13.09
CA SER A 6 15.30 -2.49 -14.22
C SER A 6 15.91 -3.24 -15.41
N CYS A 7 16.34 -4.49 -15.24
CA CYS A 7 16.94 -5.28 -16.32
C CYS A 7 15.96 -5.49 -17.48
N ILE A 8 14.68 -5.70 -17.15
CA ILE A 8 13.58 -5.80 -18.13
C ILE A 8 13.44 -4.54 -18.98
N LEU A 9 13.81 -3.36 -18.47
CA LEU A 9 13.73 -2.10 -19.24
C LEU A 9 15.02 -1.79 -20.00
N ARG A 10 16.15 -2.41 -19.62
CA ARG A 10 17.49 -2.06 -20.09
C ARG A 10 18.06 -3.04 -21.11
N PHE A 11 17.61 -4.29 -21.09
CA PHE A 11 18.08 -5.34 -21.99
C PHE A 11 16.92 -5.85 -22.84
N GLU A 12 17.00 -5.64 -24.16
CA GLU A 12 16.00 -6.09 -25.14
C GLU A 12 15.99 -7.62 -25.29
N GLU A 13 17.10 -8.28 -24.96
CA GLU A 13 17.30 -9.73 -24.99
C GLU A 13 16.44 -10.50 -23.97
N ILE A 14 15.93 -9.83 -22.93
CA ILE A 14 15.05 -10.45 -21.94
C ILE A 14 13.65 -10.57 -22.55
N VAL A 15 13.27 -11.76 -23.01
CA VAL A 15 11.91 -11.98 -23.53
C VAL A 15 10.89 -11.79 -22.40
N VAL A 16 10.01 -10.79 -22.55
CA VAL A 16 8.88 -10.54 -21.65
C VAL A 16 7.62 -11.00 -22.34
N LEU A 17 6.92 -11.95 -21.75
CA LEU A 17 5.67 -12.47 -22.28
C LEU A 17 4.47 -11.82 -21.59
N ASP A 18 3.42 -11.56 -22.35
CA ASP A 18 2.11 -11.20 -21.79
C ASP A 18 1.35 -12.45 -21.28
N GLU A 19 0.13 -12.24 -20.76
CA GLU A 19 -0.75 -13.32 -20.27
C GLU A 19 -1.15 -14.31 -21.37
N ASN A 20 -1.02 -13.92 -22.65
CA ASN A 20 -1.30 -14.75 -23.82
C ASN A 20 -0.04 -15.37 -24.43
N LYS A 21 1.11 -15.31 -23.73
CA LYS A 21 2.42 -15.80 -24.20
C LYS A 21 2.94 -15.07 -25.45
N ARG A 22 2.53 -13.83 -25.69
CA ARG A 22 3.07 -12.97 -26.75
C ARG A 22 4.27 -12.21 -26.24
N GLU A 23 5.32 -12.14 -27.06
CA GLU A 23 6.51 -11.35 -26.77
C GLU A 23 6.20 -9.85 -26.83
N LEU A 24 6.55 -9.14 -25.77
CA LEU A 24 6.43 -7.70 -25.68
C LEU A 24 7.76 -7.07 -26.08
N LEU A 25 7.79 -6.55 -27.31
CA LEU A 25 8.95 -5.86 -27.88
C LEU A 25 8.95 -4.37 -27.52
N ASP A 26 7.78 -3.79 -27.26
CA ASP A 26 7.64 -2.36 -26.96
C ASP A 26 8.00 -2.01 -25.50
N GLN A 27 8.79 -0.95 -25.32
CA GLN A 27 9.28 -0.53 -24.01
C GLN A 27 8.15 -0.07 -23.07
N LYS A 28 7.08 0.53 -23.61
CA LYS A 28 5.93 1.00 -22.82
C LYS A 28 5.11 -0.18 -22.32
N GLU A 29 4.94 -1.22 -23.14
CA GLU A 29 4.27 -2.46 -22.74
C GLU A 29 5.07 -3.23 -21.69
N ARG A 30 6.38 -3.38 -21.88
CA ARG A 30 7.28 -4.01 -20.88
C ARG A 30 7.24 -3.27 -19.54
N LYS A 31 7.22 -1.93 -19.57
CA LYS A 31 7.05 -1.10 -18.36
C LYS A 31 5.71 -1.35 -17.68
N LYS A 32 4.61 -1.43 -18.43
CA LYS A 32 3.27 -1.70 -17.88
C LYS A 32 3.20 -3.05 -17.18
N VAL A 33 3.80 -4.09 -17.74
CA VAL A 33 3.88 -5.42 -17.12
C VAL A 33 4.72 -5.38 -15.85
N LEU A 34 5.88 -4.72 -15.89
CA LEU A 34 6.72 -4.53 -14.71
C LEU A 34 5.98 -3.79 -13.60
N ASP A 35 5.32 -2.67 -13.91
CA ASP A 35 4.55 -1.89 -12.94
C ASP A 35 3.41 -2.72 -12.33
N LYS A 36 2.72 -3.54 -13.14
CA LYS A 36 1.68 -4.48 -12.67
C LYS A 36 2.27 -5.51 -11.71
N ALA A 37 3.39 -6.12 -12.05
CA ALA A 37 4.06 -7.13 -11.22
C ALA A 37 4.58 -6.53 -9.90
N LEU A 38 5.17 -5.34 -9.95
CA LEU A 38 5.61 -4.60 -8.76
C LEU A 38 4.43 -4.27 -7.85
N LYS A 39 3.31 -3.81 -8.42
CA LYS A 39 2.10 -3.52 -7.65
C LYS A 39 1.53 -4.78 -7.00
N ALA A 40 1.47 -5.90 -7.73
CA ALA A 40 1.02 -7.17 -7.16
C ALA A 40 1.90 -7.63 -6.00
N LYS A 41 3.23 -7.51 -6.15
CA LYS A 41 4.18 -7.84 -5.08
C LYS A 41 4.05 -6.92 -3.87
N GLN A 42 3.80 -5.63 -4.10
CA GLN A 42 3.57 -4.67 -3.03
C GLN A 42 2.27 -5.00 -2.26
N ILE A 43 1.19 -5.36 -2.95
CA ILE A 43 -0.06 -5.80 -2.31
C ILE A 43 0.18 -7.07 -1.50
N ASP A 44 0.90 -8.05 -2.04
CA ASP A 44 1.18 -9.28 -1.28
C ASP A 44 2.00 -9.02 -0.01
N ALA A 45 3.03 -8.17 -0.11
CA ALA A 45 3.82 -7.75 1.04
C ALA A 45 3.00 -7.00 2.09
N SER A 46 2.05 -6.14 1.69
CA SER A 46 1.20 -5.41 2.65
C SER A 46 0.17 -6.31 3.34
N LEU A 47 -0.12 -7.49 2.79
CA LEU A 47 -1.01 -8.49 3.39
C LEU A 47 -0.31 -9.38 4.43
N ASP A 48 1.03 -9.49 4.43
CA ASP A 48 1.77 -10.32 5.38
C ASP A 48 1.50 -9.95 6.86
N PRO A 49 1.55 -8.65 7.24
CA PRO A 49 1.18 -8.23 8.59
C PRO A 49 -0.28 -8.57 8.94
N LEU A 50 -1.21 -8.53 7.97
CA LEU A 50 -2.61 -8.89 8.21
C LEU A 50 -2.79 -10.40 8.42
N ARG A 51 -1.99 -11.22 7.72
CA ARG A 51 -1.94 -12.68 7.95
C ARG A 51 -1.42 -13.01 9.34
N ALA A 52 -0.45 -12.26 9.85
CA ALA A 52 0.02 -12.39 11.22
C ALA A 52 -1.06 -11.97 12.23
N LEU A 53 -1.70 -10.81 12.00
CA LEU A 53 -2.81 -10.31 12.83
C LEU A 53 -3.96 -11.32 12.93
N TRP A 54 -4.33 -11.97 11.84
CA TRP A 54 -5.39 -12.97 11.79
C TRP A 54 -5.20 -14.12 12.81
N LYS A 55 -3.94 -14.46 13.10
CA LYS A 55 -3.57 -15.55 14.01
C LYS A 55 -3.68 -15.16 15.49
N VAL A 56 -3.64 -13.87 15.81
CA VAL A 56 -3.53 -13.37 17.19
C VAL A 56 -4.72 -12.51 17.64
N ALA A 57 -5.34 -11.76 16.73
CA ALA A 57 -6.44 -10.84 17.02
C ALA A 57 -7.82 -11.44 16.66
N PHE A 58 -8.20 -12.50 17.38
CA PHE A 58 -9.41 -13.28 17.11
C PHE A 58 -10.70 -12.44 17.16
N ASP A 59 -10.78 -11.49 18.08
CA ASP A 59 -11.90 -10.57 18.31
C ASP A 59 -12.05 -9.50 17.22
N ARG A 60 -11.04 -9.35 16.35
CA ARG A 60 -11.00 -8.36 15.26
C ARG A 60 -10.93 -9.00 13.88
N ARG A 61 -11.10 -10.32 13.77
CA ARG A 61 -10.98 -11.06 12.51
C ARG A 61 -11.87 -10.52 11.40
N SER A 62 -13.14 -10.23 11.67
CA SER A 62 -14.05 -9.66 10.67
C SER A 62 -13.52 -8.33 10.11
N THR A 63 -13.05 -7.44 10.99
CA THR A 63 -12.43 -6.16 10.60
C THR A 63 -11.15 -6.37 9.78
N ILE A 64 -10.26 -7.25 10.23
CA ILE A 64 -9.01 -7.59 9.53
C ILE A 64 -9.30 -8.19 8.15
N HIS A 65 -10.29 -9.08 8.04
CA HIS A 65 -10.71 -9.68 6.78
C HIS A 65 -11.17 -8.62 5.78
N ASN A 66 -12.03 -7.71 6.22
CA ASN A 66 -12.56 -6.65 5.35
C ASN A 66 -11.43 -5.73 4.86
N MET A 67 -10.53 -5.29 5.74
CA MET A 67 -9.37 -4.49 5.34
C MET A 67 -8.44 -5.26 4.38
N ALA A 68 -8.24 -6.56 4.60
CA ALA A 68 -7.45 -7.39 3.70
C ALA A 68 -8.07 -7.51 2.30
N LEU A 69 -9.40 -7.62 2.21
CA LEU A 69 -10.11 -7.63 0.92
C LEU A 69 -9.95 -6.30 0.20
N GLU A 70 -10.10 -5.17 0.90
CA GLU A 70 -9.90 -3.85 0.30
C GLU A 70 -8.48 -3.64 -0.23
N ILE A 71 -7.47 -4.04 0.55
CA ILE A 71 -6.06 -3.98 0.14
C ILE A 71 -5.80 -4.89 -1.07
N LYS A 72 -6.35 -6.11 -1.05
CA LYS A 72 -6.21 -7.08 -2.15
C LYS A 72 -6.83 -6.56 -3.45
N ASP A 73 -7.96 -5.84 -3.36
CA ASP A 73 -8.61 -5.16 -4.48
C ASP A 73 -7.85 -3.89 -4.93
N GLY A 74 -6.74 -3.53 -4.27
CA GLY A 74 -5.95 -2.35 -4.55
C GLY A 74 -6.62 -1.03 -4.16
N LYS A 75 -7.59 -1.08 -3.22
CA LYS A 75 -8.27 0.10 -2.69
C LYS A 75 -7.41 0.78 -1.63
N SER A 76 -7.65 2.08 -1.46
CA SER A 76 -7.07 2.86 -0.37
C SER A 76 -8.02 2.86 0.83
N LEU A 77 -7.47 2.65 2.02
CA LEU A 77 -8.24 2.59 3.25
C LEU A 77 -8.50 4.01 3.81
N PRO A 78 -9.66 4.24 4.46
CA PRO A 78 -9.87 5.46 5.24
C PRO A 78 -8.82 5.63 6.34
N PRO A 79 -8.54 6.87 6.78
CA PRO A 79 -7.56 7.12 7.84
C PRO A 79 -7.88 6.34 9.10
N ASP A 80 -9.15 6.27 9.52
CA ASP A 80 -9.51 5.56 10.76
C ASP A 80 -9.30 4.05 10.66
N SER A 81 -9.56 3.45 9.49
CA SER A 81 -9.26 2.04 9.25
C SER A 81 -7.76 1.77 9.33
N LEU A 82 -6.92 2.65 8.77
CA LEU A 82 -5.47 2.55 8.90
C LEU A 82 -5.00 2.73 10.34
N ARG A 83 -5.61 3.67 11.09
CA ARG A 83 -5.33 3.86 12.52
C ARG A 83 -5.59 2.57 13.29
N VAL A 84 -6.78 1.98 13.13
CA VAL A 84 -7.12 0.70 13.78
C VAL A 84 -6.16 -0.41 13.36
N LEU A 85 -5.81 -0.50 12.08
CA LEU A 85 -4.88 -1.48 11.56
C LEU A 85 -3.50 -1.37 12.24
N PHE A 86 -2.94 -0.16 12.29
CA PHE A 86 -1.62 0.10 12.88
C PHE A 86 -1.62 -0.11 14.39
N GLU A 87 -2.66 0.35 15.10
CA GLU A 87 -2.81 0.09 16.54
C GLU A 87 -2.87 -1.41 16.85
N LEU A 88 -3.54 -2.21 16.00
CA LEU A 88 -3.55 -3.66 16.16
C LEU A 88 -2.18 -4.28 15.90
N MET A 89 -1.45 -3.82 14.87
CA MET A 89 -0.09 -4.31 14.59
C MET A 89 0.87 -3.98 15.74
N ASP A 90 0.84 -2.73 16.22
CA ASP A 90 1.66 -2.28 17.34
C ASP A 90 1.35 -3.06 18.61
N LYS A 91 0.06 -3.22 18.94
CA LYS A 91 -0.41 -3.99 20.11
C LYS A 91 0.08 -5.44 20.11
N HIS A 92 0.20 -6.05 18.94
CA HIS A 92 0.62 -7.44 18.79
C HIS A 92 2.09 -7.59 18.38
N HIS A 93 2.87 -6.49 18.38
CA HIS A 93 4.29 -6.48 17.99
C HIS A 93 4.52 -7.09 16.59
N ILE A 94 3.64 -6.77 15.65
CA ILE A 94 3.76 -7.22 14.26
C ILE A 94 4.46 -6.12 13.47
N ASP A 95 5.62 -6.44 12.91
CA ASP A 95 6.36 -5.50 12.07
C ASP A 95 5.57 -5.17 10.80
N PHE A 96 5.48 -3.88 10.49
CA PHE A 96 4.88 -3.40 9.26
C PHE A 96 5.56 -2.11 8.79
N ARG A 97 5.31 -1.76 7.53
CA ARG A 97 5.75 -0.50 6.95
C ARG A 97 4.53 0.29 6.51
N ALA A 98 4.28 1.43 7.13
CA ALA A 98 3.14 2.28 6.77
C ALA A 98 3.12 2.66 5.28
N SER A 99 4.30 2.82 4.65
CA SER A 99 4.44 3.10 3.21
C SER A 99 3.87 2.03 2.28
N ASP A 100 3.62 0.82 2.78
CA ASP A 100 3.12 -0.29 1.98
C ASP A 100 1.58 -0.24 1.87
N TYR A 101 0.94 0.68 2.59
CA TYR A 101 -0.50 0.94 2.56
C TYR A 101 -0.81 2.26 1.84
N SER A 102 -2.08 2.44 1.46
CA SER A 102 -2.57 3.64 0.77
C SER A 102 -3.76 4.23 1.51
N VAL A 103 -3.77 5.56 1.69
CA VAL A 103 -4.85 6.27 2.38
C VAL A 103 -5.82 6.96 1.43
N ASN A 104 -7.11 6.83 1.70
CA ASN A 104 -8.18 7.58 1.03
C ASN A 104 -8.41 8.91 1.77
N LEU A 105 -8.28 10.03 1.05
CA LEU A 105 -8.52 11.39 1.58
C LEU A 105 -9.47 12.19 0.67
N ARG A 106 -10.33 11.49 -0.07
CA ARG A 106 -11.25 12.12 -1.04
C ARG A 106 -12.37 12.86 -0.34
N SER A 107 -12.96 12.29 0.71
CA SER A 107 -14.07 12.92 1.43
C SER A 107 -13.56 13.92 2.46
N GLU A 108 -14.38 14.92 2.79
CA GLU A 108 -14.09 15.85 3.88
C GLU A 108 -14.04 15.12 5.23
N PHE A 109 -14.87 14.09 5.39
CA PHE A 109 -14.89 13.25 6.58
C PHE A 109 -13.55 12.53 6.81
N ASP A 110 -12.96 11.92 5.77
CA ASP A 110 -11.64 11.28 5.88
C ASP A 110 -10.56 12.31 6.24
N GLN A 111 -10.61 13.51 5.64
CA GLN A 111 -9.68 14.58 5.94
C GLN A 111 -9.82 15.09 7.38
N PHE A 112 -11.05 15.13 7.89
CA PHE A 112 -11.34 15.44 9.28
C PHE A 112 -10.76 14.36 10.21
N GLN A 113 -11.01 13.07 9.94
CA GLN A 113 -10.43 11.95 10.70
C GLN A 113 -8.91 12.10 10.83
N LEU A 114 -8.22 12.34 9.71
CA LEU A 114 -6.77 12.54 9.71
C LEU A 114 -6.34 13.73 10.60
N SER A 115 -7.08 14.85 10.55
CA SER A 115 -6.71 16.07 11.28
C SER A 115 -6.84 15.90 12.80
N TYR A 116 -7.76 15.05 13.25
CA TYR A 116 -8.03 14.80 14.67
C TYR A 116 -7.21 13.65 15.26
N MET A 117 -6.44 12.93 14.45
CA MET A 117 -5.56 11.87 14.93
C MET A 117 -4.37 12.42 15.72
N PRO A 118 -3.82 11.63 16.67
CA PRO A 118 -2.55 11.95 17.31
C PRO A 118 -1.43 12.18 16.28
N LYS A 119 -0.48 13.07 16.59
CA LYS A 119 0.58 13.47 15.65
C LYS A 119 1.42 12.30 15.13
N ASP A 120 1.69 11.30 15.95
CA ASP A 120 2.45 10.13 15.52
C ASP A 120 1.66 9.25 14.54
N MET A 121 0.35 9.13 14.75
CA MET A 121 -0.53 8.48 13.78
C MET A 121 -0.60 9.29 12.48
N GLN A 122 -0.68 10.63 12.53
CA GLN A 122 -0.62 11.48 11.34
C GLN A 122 0.68 11.25 10.54
N LYS A 123 1.82 11.04 11.20
CA LYS A 123 3.09 10.69 10.52
C LYS A 123 3.00 9.33 9.82
N ASN A 124 2.42 8.32 10.46
CA ASN A 124 2.22 7.01 9.82
C ASN A 124 1.30 7.12 8.60
N ILE A 125 0.18 7.84 8.72
CA ILE A 125 -0.73 8.08 7.58
C ILE A 125 -0.06 8.91 6.48
N TRP A 126 0.80 9.87 6.84
CA TRP A 126 1.60 10.63 5.87
C TRP A 126 2.49 9.72 5.02
N LEU A 127 3.05 8.64 5.60
CA LEU A 127 3.83 7.67 4.83
C LEU A 127 2.98 6.89 3.82
N CYS A 128 1.68 6.73 4.07
CA CYS A 128 0.71 6.08 3.18
C CYS A 128 0.25 6.97 2.00
N MET A 129 0.64 8.25 1.98
CA MET A 129 0.18 9.21 0.99
C MET A 129 0.98 9.15 -0.31
N SER A 130 0.28 9.27 -1.43
CA SER A 130 0.90 9.58 -2.73
C SER A 130 1.60 10.94 -2.70
N LYS A 131 2.51 11.17 -3.66
CA LYS A 131 3.22 12.45 -3.82
C LYS A 131 2.26 13.65 -3.95
N GLN A 132 1.15 13.47 -4.67
CA GLN A 132 0.13 14.51 -4.85
C GLN A 132 -0.60 14.82 -3.54
N GLN A 133 -0.99 13.79 -2.78
CA GLN A 133 -1.60 13.97 -1.46
C GLN A 133 -0.63 14.66 -0.50
N LYS A 134 0.64 14.26 -0.45
CA LYS A 134 1.66 14.92 0.39
C LYS A 134 1.75 16.40 0.10
N ASN A 135 1.83 16.79 -1.17
CA ASN A 135 1.88 18.21 -1.54
C ASN A 135 0.62 18.97 -1.08
N LYS A 136 -0.57 18.37 -1.20
CA LYS A 136 -1.83 18.98 -0.77
C LYS A 136 -1.93 19.14 0.76
N PHE A 137 -1.44 18.17 1.53
CA PHE A 137 -1.63 18.13 2.98
C PHE A 137 -0.41 18.58 3.79
N ARG A 138 0.71 18.93 3.14
CA ARG A 138 1.97 19.32 3.81
C ARG A 138 1.76 20.44 4.83
N GLU A 139 1.20 21.56 4.39
CA GLU A 139 1.00 22.74 5.24
C GLU A 139 -0.01 22.47 6.36
N ARG A 140 -1.08 21.72 6.06
CA ARG A 140 -2.13 21.39 7.03
C ARG A 140 -1.62 20.50 8.17
N LEU A 141 -0.69 19.61 7.89
CA LEU A 141 -0.16 18.67 8.90
C LEU A 141 1.10 19.19 9.60
N GLY A 142 1.81 20.15 8.99
CA GLY A 142 3.01 20.77 9.55
C GLY A 142 4.24 19.86 9.50
N PHE A 143 4.42 19.12 8.41
CA PHE A 143 5.56 18.22 8.15
C PHE A 143 6.48 18.74 7.05
#